data_AF-A0A7X9GL59-F1
#
_entry.id   AF-A0A7X9GL59-F1
#
_cell.length_a   1.000
_cell.length_b   1.000
_cell.length_c   1.000
_cell.angle_alpha   90.00
_cell.angle_beta   90.00
_cell.angle_gamma   90.00
#
_symmetry.space_group_name_H-M   'P 1'
#
loop_
_entity.id
_entity.type
_entity.pdbx_description
1 polymer ?
#
loop_
_entity_poly.entity_id
_entity_poly.type
_entity_poly.pdbx_seq_one_letter_code
_entity_poly.pdbx_strand_id
1 'polypeptide(L)'
;MKKATRTTAILIAIIMMLSVQTGIFAQEQVQIISAPVDQPSEWAVEGVRWSAVYGLAGQEMYGEYASKVTREELYSVCGSVYEKLTGDIIIPIDVSPFSDTDSEAVLKAYAADILNGTGEFRPESDVSRLEMVTGLCNTIKAAQPDFNYKADINLAFSDAGKISGDSLDIVKYAVSKGILKGRSNDVLDLDSTCSRQELMVFAKNVYEFVIYESGSESKGAFWKVSDEDSSIYLLGSIHVADSSLYPLSEAILNAYEAFFSVEL
;
A
#
# COMPACT_ATOMS: atom_id res chain seq x y z
N MET A 1 29.68 68.18 53.02
CA MET A 1 28.36 68.22 52.35
C MET A 1 28.52 67.99 50.84
N LYS A 2 27.79 66.99 50.32
CA LYS A 2 27.20 66.91 48.96
C LYS A 2 28.12 66.92 47.73
N LYS A 3 28.89 65.85 47.46
CA LYS A 3 29.37 65.57 46.07
C LYS A 3 29.46 64.10 45.64
N ALA A 4 29.17 63.11 46.48
CA ALA A 4 29.29 61.68 46.12
C ALA A 4 27.98 60.98 45.72
N THR A 5 26.82 61.65 45.82
CA THR A 5 25.50 61.02 45.61
C THR A 5 24.82 61.43 44.30
N ARG A 6 25.47 62.25 43.45
CA ARG A 6 24.91 62.71 42.16
C ARG A 6 25.45 61.99 40.92
N THR A 7 26.54 61.25 41.02
CA THR A 7 27.10 60.48 39.89
C THR A 7 26.52 59.07 39.81
N THR A 8 26.15 58.45 40.93
CA THR A 8 25.52 57.12 40.97
C THR A 8 24.06 57.12 40.47
N ALA A 9 23.34 58.22 40.66
CA ALA A 9 21.95 58.34 40.21
C ALA A 9 21.82 58.55 38.68
N ILE A 10 22.84 59.11 38.02
CA ILE A 10 22.84 59.33 36.56
C ILE A 10 23.21 58.04 35.82
N LEU A 11 24.09 57.21 36.38
CA LEU A 11 24.48 55.94 35.75
C LEU A 11 23.34 54.90 35.77
N ILE A 12 22.52 54.87 36.83
CA ILE A 12 21.38 53.95 36.93
C ILE A 12 20.22 54.36 36.00
N ALA A 13 20.01 55.66 35.78
CA ALA A 13 19.01 56.15 34.83
C ALA A 13 19.37 55.86 33.36
N ILE A 14 20.66 55.87 33.00
CA ILE A 14 21.12 55.54 31.64
C ILE A 14 21.04 54.02 31.38
N ILE A 15 21.28 53.18 32.39
CA ILE A 15 21.15 51.72 32.27
C ILE A 15 19.68 51.28 32.15
N MET A 16 18.73 51.99 32.79
CA MET A 16 17.29 51.71 32.61
C MET A 16 16.72 52.21 31.26
N MET A 17 17.38 53.16 30.60
CA MET A 17 16.89 53.73 29.33
C MET A 17 17.43 52.99 28.09
N LEU A 18 18.37 52.05 28.27
CA LEU A 18 18.96 51.22 27.22
C LEU A 18 18.37 49.79 27.13
N SER A 19 17.34 49.47 27.92
CA SER A 19 16.67 48.17 27.89
C SER A 19 15.33 48.15 27.13
N VAL A 20 14.98 49.22 26.39
CA VAL A 20 13.68 49.35 25.68
C VAL A 20 13.85 49.42 24.15
N GLN A 21 14.96 48.91 23.60
CA GLN A 21 15.13 48.79 22.14
C GLN A 21 15.67 47.41 21.71
N THR A 22 15.33 46.33 22.42
CA THR A 22 15.21 45.06 21.71
C THR A 22 13.92 45.15 20.90
N GLY A 23 14.06 45.51 19.62
CA GLY A 23 12.99 45.39 18.67
C GLY A 23 12.33 44.04 18.86
N ILE A 24 11.05 44.06 19.20
CA ILE A 24 10.17 42.94 18.96
C ILE A 24 10.18 42.82 17.44
N PHE A 25 11.13 42.05 16.90
CA PHE A 25 10.85 41.32 15.69
C PHE A 25 9.71 40.40 16.10
N ALA A 26 8.49 40.86 15.86
CA ALA A 26 7.40 39.95 15.63
C ALA A 26 7.92 39.05 14.51
N GLN A 27 8.40 37.87 14.89
CA GLN A 27 8.55 36.80 13.94
C GLN A 27 7.11 36.61 13.46
N GLU A 28 6.79 37.17 12.30
CA GLU A 28 5.71 36.64 11.49
C GLU A 28 6.06 35.16 11.39
N GLN A 29 5.43 34.35 12.25
CA GLN A 29 5.30 32.95 11.96
C GLN A 29 4.58 32.95 10.64
N VAL A 30 5.35 32.78 9.55
CA VAL A 30 4.81 32.31 8.30
C VAL A 30 4.07 31.05 8.71
N GLN A 31 2.74 31.15 8.81
CA GLN A 31 1.90 29.99 8.73
C GLN A 31 2.22 29.44 7.35
N ILE A 32 3.20 28.54 7.29
CA ILE A 32 3.30 27.61 6.19
C ILE A 32 2.04 26.79 6.37
N ILE A 33 0.96 27.25 5.74
CA ILE A 33 -0.12 26.37 5.34
C ILE A 33 0.59 25.46 4.34
N SER A 34 1.24 24.41 4.83
CA SER A 34 1.68 23.34 3.96
C SER A 34 0.41 22.92 3.26
N ALA A 35 0.41 22.96 1.91
CA ALA A 35 -0.63 22.28 1.16
C ALA A 35 -0.84 20.91 1.83
N PRO A 36 -2.10 20.48 2.02
CA PRO A 36 -2.35 19.20 2.67
C PRO A 36 -1.45 18.17 1.98
N VAL A 37 -0.56 17.54 2.76
CA VAL A 37 0.26 16.44 2.26
C VAL A 37 -0.76 15.46 1.70
N ASP A 38 -0.62 15.10 0.42
CA ASP A 38 -1.56 14.15 -0.16
C ASP A 38 -1.51 12.86 0.66
N GLN A 39 -2.66 12.41 1.12
CA GLN A 39 -2.80 11.23 1.98
C GLN A 39 -3.85 10.30 1.38
N PRO A 40 -3.69 8.98 1.55
CA PRO A 40 -4.74 8.04 1.18
C PRO A 40 -6.02 8.34 1.95
N SER A 41 -7.15 7.92 1.39
CA SER A 41 -8.41 7.87 2.14
C SER A 41 -8.26 6.96 3.36
N GLU A 42 -8.97 7.23 4.46
CA GLU A 42 -8.80 6.52 5.73
C GLU A 42 -8.81 4.99 5.59
N TRP A 43 -9.72 4.47 4.76
CA TRP A 43 -9.84 3.03 4.49
C TRP A 43 -8.61 2.42 3.77
N ALA A 44 -7.86 3.23 3.04
CA ALA A 44 -6.73 2.80 2.21
C ALA A 44 -5.37 2.99 2.90
N VAL A 45 -5.29 3.80 3.96
CA VAL A 45 -4.03 4.16 4.63
C VAL A 45 -3.19 2.93 4.97
N GLU A 46 -3.81 1.91 5.58
CA GLU A 46 -3.10 0.70 5.99
C GLU A 46 -2.59 -0.09 4.77
N GLY A 47 -3.46 -0.34 3.78
CA GLY A 47 -3.09 -1.12 2.60
C GLY A 47 -2.03 -0.43 1.73
N VAL A 48 -2.09 0.90 1.60
CA VAL A 48 -1.06 1.69 0.90
C VAL A 48 0.28 1.59 1.63
N ARG A 49 0.30 1.71 2.97
CA ARG A 49 1.53 1.58 3.76
C ARG A 49 2.16 0.19 3.61
N TRP A 50 1.37 -0.87 3.72
CA TRP A 50 1.87 -2.23 3.54
C TRP A 50 2.35 -2.50 2.12
N SER A 51 1.63 -1.98 1.11
CA SER A 51 2.09 -2.01 -0.28
C SER A 51 3.47 -1.37 -0.45
N ALA A 52 3.73 -0.23 0.21
CA ALA A 52 5.04 0.43 0.24
C ALA A 52 6.11 -0.42 0.93
N VAL A 53 5.79 -1.02 2.08
CA VAL A 53 6.72 -1.89 2.81
C VAL A 53 7.11 -3.11 1.97
N TYR A 54 6.14 -3.76 1.33
CA TYR A 54 6.38 -4.92 0.46
C TYR A 54 7.07 -4.54 -0.86
N GLY A 55 7.01 -3.26 -1.25
CA GLY A 55 7.59 -2.76 -2.49
C GLY A 55 6.81 -3.25 -3.72
N LEU A 56 5.48 -3.13 -3.68
CA LEU A 56 4.59 -3.62 -4.75
C LEU A 56 4.31 -2.59 -5.86
N ALA A 57 4.73 -1.33 -5.67
CA ALA A 57 4.58 -0.28 -6.67
C ALA A 57 5.83 0.60 -6.71
N GLY A 58 6.01 1.32 -7.82
CA GLY A 58 7.08 2.30 -7.96
C GLY A 58 6.92 3.47 -6.98
N GLN A 59 8.05 4.10 -6.61
CA GLN A 59 8.06 5.16 -5.59
C GLN A 59 7.22 6.37 -6.01
N GLU A 60 7.20 6.65 -7.30
CA GLU A 60 6.41 7.71 -7.95
C GLU A 60 4.89 7.52 -7.80
N MET A 61 4.42 6.30 -7.52
CA MET A 61 3.00 6.03 -7.33
C MET A 61 2.50 6.36 -5.92
N TYR A 62 3.39 6.53 -4.92
CA TYR A 62 3.02 6.84 -3.52
C TYR A 62 2.70 8.33 -3.33
N GLY A 63 1.71 8.79 -4.10
CA GLY A 63 1.16 10.13 -4.12
C GLY A 63 0.07 10.23 -5.18
N GLU A 64 -0.68 11.32 -5.12
CA GLU A 64 -1.91 11.54 -5.89
C GLU A 64 -2.86 10.33 -5.75
N TYR A 65 -3.12 9.92 -4.52
CA TYR A 65 -3.75 8.62 -4.21
C TYR A 65 -5.14 8.40 -4.84
N ALA A 66 -5.87 9.49 -5.09
CA ALA A 66 -7.19 9.48 -5.73
C ALA A 66 -7.12 9.57 -7.27
N SER A 67 -5.93 9.76 -7.85
CA SER A 67 -5.75 9.77 -9.30
C SER A 67 -6.08 8.41 -9.91
N LYS A 68 -6.46 8.46 -11.19
CA LYS A 68 -6.80 7.27 -11.97
C LYS A 68 -5.54 6.54 -12.38
N VAL A 69 -5.63 5.22 -12.41
CA VAL A 69 -4.54 4.33 -12.83
C VAL A 69 -4.56 4.17 -14.35
N THR A 70 -3.40 4.27 -14.97
CA THR A 70 -3.23 3.93 -16.40
C THR A 70 -2.98 2.42 -16.59
N ARG A 71 -3.20 1.91 -17.80
CA ARG A 71 -2.92 0.51 -18.12
C ARG A 71 -1.45 0.17 -17.90
N GLU A 72 -0.54 1.05 -18.26
CA GLU A 72 0.89 0.85 -18.01
C GLU A 72 1.21 0.74 -16.50
N GLU A 73 0.66 1.64 -15.68
CA GLU A 73 0.82 1.61 -14.22
C GLU A 73 0.30 0.30 -13.60
N LEU A 74 -0.86 -0.20 -14.07
CA LEU A 74 -1.39 -1.49 -13.62
C LEU A 74 -0.39 -2.63 -13.87
N TYR A 75 0.16 -2.73 -15.08
CA TYR A 75 1.07 -3.84 -15.41
C TYR A 75 2.47 -3.66 -14.81
N SER A 76 2.89 -2.44 -14.51
CA SER A 76 4.07 -2.17 -13.66
C SER A 76 3.90 -2.76 -12.25
N VAL A 77 2.75 -2.52 -11.62
CA VAL A 77 2.41 -3.11 -10.32
C VAL A 77 2.28 -4.64 -10.42
N CYS A 78 1.66 -5.16 -11.48
CA CYS A 78 1.55 -6.62 -11.68
C CYS A 78 2.93 -7.29 -11.79
N GLY A 79 3.87 -6.69 -12.51
CA GLY A 79 5.25 -7.16 -12.59
C GLY A 79 5.96 -7.12 -11.24
N SER A 80 5.83 -6.00 -10.51
CA SER A 80 6.41 -5.86 -9.17
C SER A 80 5.89 -6.92 -8.20
N VAL A 81 4.58 -7.17 -8.19
CA VAL A 81 3.97 -8.23 -7.37
C VAL A 81 4.51 -9.62 -7.77
N TYR A 82 4.61 -9.92 -9.07
CA TYR A 82 5.18 -11.19 -9.53
C TYR A 82 6.61 -11.40 -9.02
N GLU A 83 7.50 -10.42 -9.22
CA GLU A 83 8.91 -10.51 -8.83
C GLU A 83 9.05 -10.64 -7.30
N LYS A 84 8.17 -10.00 -6.53
CA LYS A 84 8.13 -10.14 -5.07
C LYS A 84 7.65 -11.52 -4.61
N LEU A 85 6.68 -12.10 -5.30
CA LEU A 85 6.13 -13.42 -4.95
C LEU A 85 7.06 -14.57 -5.33
N THR A 86 7.76 -14.45 -6.44
CA THR A 86 8.62 -15.51 -6.99
C THR A 86 10.08 -15.38 -6.56
N GLY A 87 10.55 -14.14 -6.30
CA GLY A 87 11.96 -13.83 -6.13
C GLY A 87 12.73 -13.75 -7.45
N ASP A 88 12.08 -14.03 -8.58
CA ASP A 88 12.67 -14.00 -9.91
C ASP A 88 12.50 -12.61 -10.55
N ILE A 89 13.51 -12.16 -11.29
CA ILE A 89 13.44 -10.92 -12.07
C ILE A 89 12.89 -11.26 -13.46
N ILE A 90 11.87 -10.54 -13.91
CA ILE A 90 11.31 -10.75 -15.24
C ILE A 90 12.22 -10.08 -16.27
N ILE A 91 12.62 -10.82 -17.31
CA ILE A 91 13.33 -10.26 -18.45
C ILE A 91 12.30 -9.85 -19.51
N PRO A 92 12.24 -8.57 -19.93
CA PRO A 92 11.30 -8.13 -20.96
C PRO A 92 11.62 -8.80 -22.30
N ILE A 93 10.60 -9.05 -23.11
CA ILE A 93 10.80 -9.52 -24.49
C ILE A 93 11.40 -8.43 -25.38
N ASP A 94 12.20 -8.82 -26.37
CA ASP A 94 12.95 -7.88 -27.22
C ASP A 94 12.07 -7.10 -28.22
N VAL A 95 10.94 -7.68 -28.62
CA VAL A 95 10.06 -7.11 -29.64
C VAL A 95 8.65 -6.99 -29.08
N SER A 96 8.14 -5.76 -29.03
CA SER A 96 6.78 -5.52 -28.54
C SER A 96 5.74 -6.23 -29.42
N PRO A 97 4.79 -6.97 -28.81
CA PRO A 97 3.64 -7.52 -29.51
C PRO A 97 2.57 -6.44 -29.75
N PHE A 98 2.79 -5.24 -29.20
CA PHE A 98 1.90 -4.10 -29.29
C PHE A 98 2.46 -3.01 -30.21
N SER A 99 1.58 -2.33 -30.94
CA SER A 99 1.99 -1.32 -31.94
C SER A 99 2.24 0.07 -31.36
N ASP A 100 1.83 0.31 -30.12
CA ASP A 100 1.76 1.63 -29.49
C ASP A 100 2.48 1.74 -28.14
N THR A 101 3.26 0.72 -27.75
CA THR A 101 4.09 0.77 -26.53
C THR A 101 5.31 -0.14 -26.63
N ASP A 102 6.44 0.36 -26.13
CA ASP A 102 7.67 -0.40 -25.85
C ASP A 102 8.02 -0.34 -24.34
N SER A 103 7.03 -0.05 -23.50
CA SER A 103 7.24 0.08 -22.05
C SER A 103 7.77 -1.23 -21.45
N GLU A 104 8.88 -1.14 -20.71
CA GLU A 104 9.51 -2.30 -20.08
C GLU A 104 8.52 -3.06 -19.18
N ALA A 105 7.66 -2.35 -18.45
CA ALA A 105 6.64 -2.96 -17.59
C ALA A 105 5.66 -3.84 -18.38
N VAL A 106 5.23 -3.37 -19.55
CA VAL A 106 4.30 -4.10 -20.43
C VAL A 106 4.98 -5.32 -21.03
N LEU A 107 6.24 -5.17 -21.47
CA LEU A 107 7.02 -6.27 -22.04
C LEU A 107 7.36 -7.35 -21.01
N LYS A 108 7.62 -6.96 -19.75
CA LYS A 108 7.76 -7.89 -18.62
C LYS A 108 6.45 -8.62 -18.35
N ALA A 109 5.33 -7.91 -18.23
CA ALA A 109 4.04 -8.54 -17.98
C ALA A 109 3.65 -9.54 -19.09
N TYR A 110 4.02 -9.26 -20.33
CA TYR A 110 3.86 -10.21 -21.44
C TYR A 110 4.78 -11.42 -21.31
N ALA A 111 6.07 -11.21 -20.99
CA ALA A 111 7.05 -12.28 -20.81
C ALA A 111 6.67 -13.28 -19.71
N ALA A 112 5.97 -12.81 -18.66
CA ALA A 112 5.51 -13.60 -17.53
C ALA A 112 4.10 -14.19 -17.71
N ASP A 113 3.52 -14.14 -18.92
CA ASP A 113 2.15 -14.59 -19.23
C ASP A 113 1.02 -13.92 -18.40
N ILE A 114 1.31 -12.78 -17.77
CA ILE A 114 0.34 -11.98 -17.00
C ILE A 114 -0.59 -11.21 -17.95
N LEU A 115 0.01 -10.64 -19.00
CA LEU A 115 -0.64 -9.91 -20.08
C LEU A 115 -0.54 -10.73 -21.36
N ASN A 116 -1.63 -10.83 -22.12
CA ASN A 116 -1.67 -11.52 -23.39
C ASN A 116 -2.32 -10.63 -24.47
N GLY A 117 -2.05 -10.95 -25.74
CA GLY A 117 -2.66 -10.27 -26.89
C GLY A 117 -1.64 -9.63 -27.85
N THR A 118 -2.15 -8.95 -28.87
CA THR A 118 -1.38 -8.24 -29.90
C THR A 118 -2.17 -7.02 -30.38
N GLY A 119 -1.51 -6.01 -30.95
CA GLY A 119 -2.17 -4.82 -31.52
C GLY A 119 -2.01 -3.57 -30.64
N GLU A 120 -3.05 -2.76 -30.46
CA GLU A 120 -2.96 -1.60 -29.56
C GLU A 120 -3.11 -2.02 -28.10
N PHE A 121 -2.16 -1.63 -27.26
CA PHE A 121 -2.20 -1.82 -25.81
C PHE A 121 -2.88 -0.65 -25.08
N ARG A 122 -2.70 0.57 -25.58
CA ARG A 122 -3.20 1.85 -25.03
C ARG A 122 -2.68 2.15 -23.61
N PRO A 123 -1.37 2.40 -23.44
CA PRO A 123 -0.74 2.51 -22.13
C PRO A 123 -1.35 3.59 -21.23
N GLU A 124 -1.77 4.72 -21.81
CA GLU A 124 -2.33 5.87 -21.10
C GLU A 124 -3.84 5.79 -20.81
N SER A 125 -4.52 4.70 -21.19
CA SER A 125 -5.96 4.58 -20.93
C SER A 125 -6.23 4.28 -19.46
N ASP A 126 -7.28 4.91 -18.92
CA ASP A 126 -7.79 4.64 -17.57
C ASP A 126 -8.17 3.15 -17.42
N VAL A 127 -7.79 2.56 -16.29
CA VAL A 127 -8.09 1.18 -15.93
C VAL A 127 -9.42 1.09 -15.17
N SER A 128 -10.27 0.14 -15.56
CA SER A 128 -11.44 -0.25 -14.77
C SER A 128 -11.07 -1.12 -13.57
N ARG A 129 -11.93 -1.15 -12.55
CA ARG A 129 -11.78 -2.05 -11.39
C ARG A 129 -11.75 -3.51 -11.82
N LEU A 130 -12.48 -3.90 -12.87
CA LEU A 130 -12.42 -5.23 -13.46
C LEU A 130 -11.05 -5.54 -14.06
N GLU A 131 -10.47 -4.61 -14.80
CA GLU A 131 -9.13 -4.77 -15.38
C GLU A 131 -8.07 -4.91 -14.28
N MET A 132 -8.17 -4.13 -13.20
CA MET A 132 -7.30 -4.29 -12.01
C MET A 132 -7.42 -5.71 -11.42
N VAL A 133 -8.65 -6.18 -11.17
CA VAL A 133 -8.90 -7.52 -10.63
C VAL A 133 -8.34 -8.60 -11.55
N THR A 134 -8.54 -8.45 -12.86
CA THR A 134 -8.09 -9.41 -13.87
C THR A 134 -6.57 -9.47 -13.95
N GLY A 135 -5.90 -8.31 -14.06
CA GLY A 135 -4.45 -8.22 -14.14
C GLY A 135 -3.77 -8.86 -12.93
N LEU A 136 -4.18 -8.48 -11.72
CA LEU A 136 -3.57 -9.00 -10.50
C LEU A 136 -3.94 -10.45 -10.19
N CYS A 137 -5.11 -10.95 -10.62
CA CYS A 137 -5.41 -12.39 -10.53
C CYS A 137 -4.61 -13.21 -11.55
N ASN A 138 -4.32 -12.66 -12.74
CA ASN A 138 -3.41 -13.29 -13.70
C ASN A 138 -1.99 -13.32 -13.15
N THR A 139 -1.55 -12.29 -12.40
CA THR A 139 -0.29 -12.33 -11.66
C THR A 139 -0.21 -13.51 -10.69
N ILE A 140 -1.29 -13.79 -9.94
CA ILE A 140 -1.34 -14.98 -9.06
C ILE A 140 -1.18 -16.27 -9.87
N LYS A 141 -1.86 -16.38 -11.02
CA LYS A 141 -1.76 -17.54 -11.92
C LYS A 141 -0.36 -17.76 -12.47
N ALA A 142 0.30 -16.68 -12.87
CA ALA A 142 1.67 -16.72 -13.36
C ALA A 142 2.65 -17.12 -12.24
N ALA A 143 2.50 -16.54 -11.05
CA ALA A 143 3.42 -16.78 -9.94
C ALA A 143 3.21 -18.12 -9.21
N GLN A 144 1.98 -18.65 -9.19
CA GLN A 144 1.60 -19.83 -8.40
C GLN A 144 0.71 -20.80 -9.20
N PRO A 145 1.15 -21.32 -10.36
CA PRO A 145 0.29 -22.08 -11.27
C PRO A 145 -0.37 -23.33 -10.66
N ASP A 146 0.20 -23.86 -9.57
CA ASP A 146 -0.28 -25.05 -8.86
C ASP A 146 -1.43 -24.78 -7.85
N PHE A 147 -1.80 -23.51 -7.62
CA PHE A 147 -2.93 -23.18 -6.76
C PHE A 147 -4.26 -23.69 -7.33
N ASN A 148 -5.23 -23.93 -6.45
CA ASN A 148 -6.59 -24.26 -6.86
C ASN A 148 -7.38 -23.00 -7.22
N TYR A 149 -7.56 -22.74 -8.51
CA TYR A 149 -8.31 -21.60 -9.03
C TYR A 149 -9.83 -21.81 -9.16
N LYS A 150 -10.35 -22.97 -8.73
CA LYS A 150 -11.80 -23.22 -8.79
C LYS A 150 -12.52 -22.46 -7.68
N ALA A 151 -13.53 -21.69 -8.05
CA ALA A 151 -14.39 -20.97 -7.12
C ALA A 151 -15.87 -21.27 -7.40
N ASP A 152 -16.42 -22.25 -6.67
CA ASP A 152 -17.83 -22.62 -6.76
C ASP A 152 -18.65 -21.83 -5.75
N ILE A 153 -18.72 -20.52 -5.96
CA ILE A 153 -19.54 -19.61 -5.15
C ILE A 153 -20.59 -18.90 -6.00
N ASN A 154 -21.71 -18.57 -5.37
CA ASN A 154 -22.67 -17.62 -5.89
C ASN A 154 -22.32 -16.23 -5.35
N LEU A 155 -22.09 -15.27 -6.25
CA LEU A 155 -21.83 -13.89 -5.88
C LEU A 155 -23.11 -13.25 -5.34
N ALA A 156 -23.11 -12.87 -4.06
CA ALA A 156 -24.24 -12.22 -3.39
C ALA A 156 -24.26 -10.69 -3.62
N PHE A 157 -23.82 -10.23 -4.79
CA PHE A 157 -23.77 -8.81 -5.15
C PHE A 157 -24.84 -8.49 -6.19
N SER A 158 -25.51 -7.35 -6.03
CA SER A 158 -26.62 -6.91 -6.87
C SER A 158 -26.22 -6.66 -8.33
N ASP A 159 -24.96 -6.32 -8.57
CA ASP A 159 -24.36 -6.07 -9.89
C ASP A 159 -23.64 -7.29 -10.48
N ALA A 160 -23.60 -8.42 -9.78
CA ALA A 160 -22.94 -9.64 -10.27
C ALA A 160 -23.49 -10.15 -11.61
N GLY A 161 -24.76 -9.88 -11.90
CA GLY A 161 -25.39 -10.26 -13.17
C GLY A 161 -24.87 -9.50 -14.40
N LYS A 162 -24.09 -8.42 -14.21
CA LYS A 162 -23.46 -7.66 -15.30
C LYS A 162 -22.13 -8.25 -15.77
N ILE A 163 -21.56 -9.18 -14.99
CA ILE A 163 -20.23 -9.73 -15.23
C ILE A 163 -20.31 -10.73 -16.39
N SER A 164 -19.44 -10.55 -17.39
CA SER A 164 -19.32 -11.48 -18.52
C SER A 164 -18.76 -12.84 -18.08
N GLY A 165 -19.02 -13.89 -18.87
CA GLY A 165 -18.61 -15.26 -18.54
C GLY A 165 -17.11 -15.41 -18.28
N ASP A 166 -16.27 -14.85 -19.15
CA ASP A 166 -14.80 -14.97 -19.04
C ASP A 166 -14.25 -14.28 -17.77
N SER A 167 -14.90 -13.21 -17.32
CA SER A 167 -14.52 -12.47 -16.12
C SER A 167 -15.14 -13.02 -14.84
N LEU A 168 -16.26 -13.76 -14.94
CA LEU A 168 -17.02 -14.24 -13.79
C LEU A 168 -16.19 -15.17 -12.89
N ASP A 169 -15.43 -16.09 -13.49
CA ASP A 169 -14.62 -17.04 -12.73
C ASP A 169 -13.48 -16.35 -11.96
N ILE A 170 -12.86 -15.34 -12.58
CA ILE A 170 -11.82 -14.53 -11.96
C ILE A 170 -12.38 -13.74 -10.77
N VAL A 171 -13.55 -13.10 -10.95
CA VAL A 171 -14.20 -12.35 -9.88
C VAL A 171 -14.64 -13.28 -8.75
N LYS A 172 -15.23 -14.44 -9.06
CA LYS A 172 -15.60 -15.45 -8.06
C LYS A 172 -14.39 -15.91 -7.27
N TYR A 173 -13.26 -16.17 -7.94
CA TYR A 173 -12.01 -16.53 -7.28
C TYR A 173 -11.57 -15.45 -6.30
N ALA A 174 -11.43 -14.20 -6.78
CA ALA A 174 -10.99 -13.08 -5.97
C ALA A 174 -11.89 -12.82 -4.75
N VAL A 175 -13.22 -12.94 -4.91
CA VAL A 175 -14.19 -12.82 -3.82
C VAL A 175 -14.09 -14.00 -2.85
N SER A 176 -14.02 -15.23 -3.35
CA SER A 176 -13.97 -16.45 -2.52
C SER A 176 -12.73 -16.50 -1.62
N LYS A 177 -11.62 -15.91 -2.09
CA LYS A 177 -10.36 -15.81 -1.35
C LYS A 177 -10.25 -14.54 -0.50
N GLY A 178 -11.28 -13.69 -0.49
CA GLY A 178 -11.30 -12.45 0.30
C GLY A 178 -10.38 -11.34 -0.22
N ILE A 179 -9.78 -11.51 -1.39
CA ILE A 179 -8.89 -10.55 -2.05
C ILE A 179 -9.70 -9.33 -2.51
N LEU A 180 -10.81 -9.60 -3.20
CA LEU A 180 -11.77 -8.59 -3.66
C LEU A 180 -12.90 -8.45 -2.65
N LYS A 181 -13.04 -7.24 -2.11
CA LYS A 181 -14.19 -6.81 -1.32
C LYS A 181 -15.06 -5.87 -2.15
N GLY A 182 -16.37 -5.92 -1.92
CA GLY A 182 -17.31 -4.96 -2.50
C GLY A 182 -17.01 -3.54 -2.02
N ARG A 183 -17.42 -2.53 -2.81
CA ARG A 183 -17.42 -1.13 -2.34
C ARG A 183 -18.43 -0.92 -1.22
N SER A 184 -19.50 -1.71 -1.25
CA SER A 184 -20.48 -1.86 -0.18
C SER A 184 -20.71 -3.36 0.06
N ASN A 185 -21.62 -3.68 0.98
CA ASN A 185 -22.01 -5.07 1.24
C ASN A 185 -22.75 -5.73 0.07
N ASP A 186 -23.23 -4.96 -0.92
CA ASP A 186 -24.11 -5.41 -1.98
C ASP A 186 -23.68 -5.01 -3.41
N VAL A 187 -22.58 -4.26 -3.58
CA VAL A 187 -22.09 -3.79 -4.89
C VAL A 187 -20.58 -4.01 -5.02
N LEU A 188 -20.14 -4.60 -6.14
CA LEU A 188 -18.73 -4.73 -6.51
C LEU A 188 -18.19 -3.50 -7.24
N ASP A 189 -19.01 -2.90 -8.11
CA ASP A 189 -18.71 -1.74 -8.93
C ASP A 189 -17.50 -1.93 -9.86
N LEU A 190 -17.53 -3.00 -10.65
CA LEU A 190 -16.39 -3.45 -11.48
C LEU A 190 -16.12 -2.56 -12.71
N ASP A 191 -17.11 -1.81 -13.18
CA ASP A 191 -16.98 -0.93 -14.35
C ASP A 191 -16.39 0.45 -14.01
N SER A 192 -16.29 0.80 -12.72
CA SER A 192 -15.73 2.08 -12.31
C SER A 192 -14.22 2.13 -12.51
N THR A 193 -13.70 3.35 -12.67
CA THR A 193 -12.26 3.57 -12.77
C THR A 193 -11.56 3.19 -11.47
N CYS A 194 -10.38 2.59 -11.60
CA CYS A 194 -9.49 2.27 -10.50
C CYS A 194 -8.65 3.49 -10.11
N SER A 195 -8.64 3.85 -8.82
CA SER A 195 -7.72 4.84 -8.28
C SER A 195 -6.39 4.22 -7.83
N ARG A 196 -5.31 5.02 -7.75
CA ARG A 196 -3.99 4.54 -7.31
C ARG A 196 -4.02 3.84 -5.95
N GLN A 197 -4.73 4.41 -4.98
CA GLN A 197 -4.87 3.79 -3.66
C GLN A 197 -5.61 2.44 -3.70
N GLU A 198 -6.57 2.27 -4.62
CA GLU A 198 -7.26 0.99 -4.78
C GLU A 198 -6.35 -0.08 -5.37
N LEU A 199 -5.55 0.27 -6.38
CA LEU A 199 -4.55 -0.61 -6.95
C LEU A 199 -3.57 -1.09 -5.88
N MET A 200 -3.06 -0.17 -5.04
CA MET A 200 -2.11 -0.50 -3.97
C MET A 200 -2.73 -1.43 -2.92
N VAL A 201 -3.96 -1.14 -2.47
CA VAL A 201 -4.67 -1.97 -1.50
C VAL A 201 -4.95 -3.35 -2.08
N PHE A 202 -5.36 -3.43 -3.36
CA PHE A 202 -5.62 -4.72 -4.00
C PHE A 202 -4.34 -5.52 -4.20
N ALA A 203 -3.24 -4.89 -4.65
CA ALA A 203 -1.93 -5.52 -4.76
C ALA A 203 -1.44 -6.08 -3.42
N LYS A 204 -1.63 -5.32 -2.33
CA LYS A 204 -1.35 -5.78 -0.95
C LYS A 204 -2.14 -7.03 -0.59
N ASN A 205 -3.45 -7.03 -0.84
CA ASN A 205 -4.31 -8.19 -0.55
C ASN A 205 -3.88 -9.43 -1.35
N VAL A 206 -3.50 -9.24 -2.62
CA VAL A 206 -3.00 -10.32 -3.49
C VAL A 206 -1.70 -10.88 -2.97
N TYR A 207 -0.73 -10.01 -2.67
CA TYR A 207 0.57 -10.42 -2.15
C TYR A 207 0.42 -11.23 -0.85
N GLU A 208 -0.34 -10.71 0.11
CA GLU A 208 -0.57 -11.41 1.39
C GLU A 208 -1.31 -12.73 1.21
N PHE A 209 -2.37 -12.76 0.40
CA PHE A 209 -3.09 -13.99 0.10
C PHE A 209 -2.14 -15.10 -0.40
N VAL A 210 -1.26 -14.77 -1.35
CA VAL A 210 -0.33 -15.76 -1.90
C VAL A 210 0.69 -16.22 -0.87
N ILE A 211 1.22 -15.30 -0.06
CA ILE A 211 2.18 -15.66 0.99
C ILE A 211 1.55 -16.63 2.00
N TYR A 212 0.33 -16.35 2.47
CA TYR A 212 -0.35 -17.22 3.43
C TYR A 212 -0.82 -18.54 2.82
N GLU A 213 -1.37 -18.53 1.60
CA GLU A 213 -1.83 -19.76 0.93
C GLU A 213 -0.65 -20.70 0.60
N SER A 214 0.55 -20.15 0.33
CA SER A 214 1.76 -20.94 0.08
C SER A 214 2.51 -21.37 1.36
N GLY A 215 2.17 -20.82 2.53
CA GLY A 215 2.91 -21.08 3.78
C GLY A 215 4.28 -20.40 3.84
N SER A 216 4.48 -19.35 3.05
CA SER A 216 5.76 -18.62 2.90
C SER A 216 5.90 -17.44 3.87
N GLU A 217 4.94 -17.26 4.78
CA GLU A 217 4.93 -16.16 5.73
C GLU A 217 6.08 -16.22 6.72
N SER A 218 6.52 -15.05 7.18
CA SER A 218 7.60 -14.96 8.15
C SER A 218 7.14 -15.47 9.50
N LYS A 219 7.70 -16.61 9.93
CA LYS A 219 7.43 -17.22 11.23
C LYS A 219 8.02 -16.43 12.41
N GLY A 220 8.95 -15.52 12.13
CA GLY A 220 9.62 -14.70 13.14
C GLY A 220 10.28 -15.51 14.26
N ALA A 221 10.71 -14.80 15.31
CA ALA A 221 11.16 -15.39 16.56
C ALA A 221 10.06 -15.14 17.61
N PHE A 222 9.11 -16.07 17.71
CA PHE A 222 7.92 -15.92 18.54
C PHE A 222 7.82 -17.03 19.60
N TRP A 223 7.69 -16.65 20.86
CA TRP A 223 7.54 -17.57 21.98
C TRP A 223 6.28 -17.28 22.77
N LYS A 224 5.53 -18.34 23.08
CA LYS A 224 4.45 -18.31 24.07
C LYS A 224 4.93 -19.05 25.32
N VAL A 225 4.88 -18.40 26.46
CA VAL A 225 5.11 -18.99 27.77
C VAL A 225 3.80 -18.92 28.54
N SER A 226 3.26 -20.06 28.96
CA SER A 226 1.97 -20.13 29.66
C SER A 226 2.09 -20.84 30.99
N ASP A 227 1.34 -20.37 31.98
CA ASP A 227 0.99 -21.13 33.19
C ASP A 227 -0.53 -21.36 33.23
N GLU A 228 -1.07 -21.75 34.40
CA GLU A 228 -2.50 -22.10 34.55
C GLU A 228 -3.45 -20.92 34.33
N ASP A 229 -2.99 -19.69 34.63
CA ASP A 229 -3.83 -18.49 34.65
C ASP A 229 -3.35 -17.38 33.70
N SER A 230 -2.18 -17.53 33.08
CA SER A 230 -1.54 -16.48 32.31
C SER A 230 -0.77 -17.00 31.09
N SER A 231 -0.61 -16.12 30.10
CA SER A 231 0.20 -16.37 28.91
C SER A 231 0.98 -15.11 28.55
N ILE A 232 2.29 -15.26 28.44
CA ILE A 232 3.22 -14.23 27.96
C ILE A 232 3.62 -14.58 26.54
N TYR A 233 3.47 -13.63 25.63
CA TYR A 233 3.95 -13.73 24.26
C TYR A 233 5.18 -12.84 24.08
N LEU A 234 6.31 -13.43 23.69
CA LEU A 234 7.56 -12.73 23.42
C LEU A 234 7.82 -12.74 21.92
N LEU A 235 7.82 -11.56 21.30
CA LEU A 235 8.25 -11.39 19.90
C LEU A 235 9.66 -10.81 19.89
N GLY A 236 10.64 -11.63 19.52
CA GLY A 236 11.99 -11.14 19.25
C GLY A 236 12.01 -10.40 17.93
N SER A 237 12.00 -9.07 17.96
CA SER A 237 12.15 -8.28 16.75
C SER A 237 13.63 -8.14 16.40
N ILE A 238 14.02 -8.69 15.25
CA ILE A 238 15.27 -8.27 14.60
C ILE A 238 14.87 -7.05 13.76
N HIS A 239 15.20 -5.83 14.21
CA HIS A 239 15.05 -4.61 13.40
C HIS A 239 16.12 -4.58 12.32
N VAL A 240 15.95 -5.44 11.32
CA VAL A 240 16.56 -5.24 10.01
C VAL A 240 15.44 -4.64 9.16
N ALA A 241 15.71 -3.52 8.48
CA ALA A 241 14.80 -2.92 7.50
C ALA A 241 14.71 -3.82 6.25
N ASP A 242 14.29 -5.06 6.45
CA ASP A 242 14.16 -6.09 5.43
C ASP A 242 12.68 -6.41 5.26
N SER A 243 12.13 -6.01 4.12
CA SER A 243 10.72 -6.23 3.79
C SER A 243 10.37 -7.69 3.57
N SER A 244 11.36 -8.57 3.36
CA SER A 244 11.12 -10.02 3.29
C SER A 244 10.64 -10.63 4.60
N LEU A 245 10.74 -9.89 5.71
CA LEU A 245 10.19 -10.30 7.00
C LEU A 245 8.66 -10.19 7.08
N TYR A 246 8.00 -9.68 6.05
CA TYR A 246 6.55 -9.50 6.03
C TYR A 246 5.89 -10.13 4.79
N PRO A 247 4.62 -10.57 4.92
CA PRO A 247 3.79 -10.55 6.12
C PRO A 247 4.28 -11.51 7.22
N LEU A 248 3.96 -11.15 8.48
CA LEU A 248 4.18 -12.02 9.64
C LEU A 248 3.15 -13.14 9.65
N SER A 249 3.50 -14.27 10.27
CA SER A 249 2.56 -15.40 10.37
C SER A 249 1.26 -15.04 11.07
N GLU A 250 0.15 -15.64 10.61
CA GLU A 250 -1.17 -15.44 11.23
C GLU A 250 -1.16 -15.79 12.73
N ALA A 251 -0.32 -16.74 13.17
CA ALA A 251 -0.15 -17.06 14.58
C ALA A 251 0.39 -15.88 15.40
N ILE A 252 1.33 -15.11 14.84
CA ILE A 252 1.85 -13.89 15.48
C ILE A 252 0.78 -12.81 15.49
N LEU A 253 0.11 -12.59 14.35
CA LEU A 253 -0.93 -11.56 14.22
C LEU A 253 -2.11 -11.84 15.19
N ASN A 254 -2.60 -13.07 15.24
CA ASN A 254 -3.68 -13.48 16.14
C ASN A 254 -3.28 -13.34 17.62
N ALA A 255 -2.02 -13.60 17.97
CA ALA A 255 -1.56 -13.43 19.35
C ALA A 255 -1.39 -11.95 19.74
N TYR A 256 -0.97 -11.10 18.80
CA TYR A 256 -0.97 -9.65 18.99
C TYR A 256 -2.38 -9.13 19.23
N GLU A 257 -3.33 -9.46 18.36
CA GLU A 257 -4.74 -9.06 18.53
C GLU A 257 -5.34 -9.58 19.84
N ALA A 258 -5.07 -10.83 20.20
CA ALA A 258 -5.53 -11.40 21.47
C ALA A 258 -4.96 -10.65 22.69
N PHE A 259 -3.75 -10.11 22.62
CA PHE A 259 -3.17 -9.29 23.70
C PHE A 259 -3.92 -7.96 23.86
N PHE A 260 -4.23 -7.28 22.77
CA PHE A 260 -4.96 -6.00 22.81
C PHE A 260 -6.48 -6.15 22.96
N SER A 261 -7.02 -7.35 22.76
CA SER A 261 -8.42 -7.70 23.06
C SER A 261 -8.68 -7.88 24.56
N VAL A 262 -7.62 -7.94 25.39
CA VAL A 262 -7.71 -8.07 26.85
C VAL A 262 -7.56 -6.68 27.48
N GLU A 263 -8.64 -5.88 27.43
CA GLU A 263 -9.05 -4.73 28.29
C GLU A 263 -10.11 -3.93 27.49
N LEU A 264 -11.42 -3.98 27.80
CA LEU A 264 -12.16 -3.66 29.04
C LEU A 264 -13.26 -4.68 29.39
#